data_AF-A0A2V5R3S9-F1
#
_entry.id   AF-A0A2V5R3S9-F1
#
_cell.length_a   1.000
_cell.length_b   1.000
_cell.length_c   1.000
_cell.angle_alpha   90.00
_cell.angle_beta   90.00
_cell.angle_gamma   90.00
#
_symmetry.space_group_name_H-M   'P 1'
#
loop_
_entity.id
_entity.type
_entity.pdbx_description
1 polymer ?
#
loop_
_entity_poly.entity_id
_entity_poly.type
_entity_poly.pdbx_seq_one_letter_code
_entity_poly.pdbx_strand_id
1 'polypeptide(L)'
;MKLIEIRSPDFDLAKTLDSGQVFHWQKVGNGFVGTIGDLPVYVTQEDDVLKVRCGATPARSPRRPLPRIVAHYFALDHPLVEICATFPDDPIMTAAGDFCRGLRIIRQPKWECLATFIFSSM
;
A
#
# COMPACT_ATOMS: atom_id res chain seq x y z
N MET A 1 17.08 7.92 -10.70
CA MET A 1 15.92 7.43 -9.93
C MET A 1 16.20 7.65 -8.46
N LYS A 2 15.26 8.22 -7.70
CA LYS A 2 15.47 8.50 -6.27
C LYS A 2 15.00 7.29 -5.46
N LEU A 3 15.89 6.72 -4.64
CA LEU A 3 15.54 5.69 -3.67
C LEU A 3 15.18 6.36 -2.34
N ILE A 4 14.08 5.93 -1.73
CA ILE A 4 13.71 6.28 -0.36
C ILE A 4 13.42 4.99 0.41
N GLU A 5 13.69 5.03 1.71
CA GLU A 5 13.40 3.94 2.63
C GLU A 5 12.45 4.46 3.71
N ILE A 6 11.39 3.70 3.97
CA ILE A 6 10.35 4.07 4.93
C ILE A 6 10.20 2.90 5.89
N ARG A 7 10.32 3.17 7.19
CA ARG A 7 10.03 2.17 8.22
C ARG A 7 8.52 1.88 8.20
N SER A 8 8.17 0.61 8.06
CA SER A 8 6.81 0.10 7.90
C SER A 8 6.64 -1.17 8.73
N PRO A 9 6.63 -1.08 10.07
CA PRO A 9 6.29 -2.23 10.91
C PRO A 9 4.83 -2.61 10.68
N ASP A 10 4.53 -3.90 10.86
CA ASP A 10 3.17 -4.43 10.68
C ASP A 10 2.59 -4.07 9.30
N PHE A 11 3.41 -4.24 8.26
CA PHE A 11 3.02 -4.02 6.88
C PHE A 11 3.43 -5.22 6.05
N ASP A 12 2.55 -5.66 5.16
CA ASP A 12 2.82 -6.68 4.16
C ASP A 12 2.37 -6.13 2.81
N LEU A 13 3.36 -5.78 1.99
CA LEU A 13 3.17 -5.14 0.69
C LEU A 13 2.39 -6.06 -0.26
N ALA A 14 2.74 -7.35 -0.30
CA ALA A 14 2.10 -8.30 -1.20
C ALA A 14 0.64 -8.52 -0.80
N LYS A 15 0.37 -8.82 0.48
CA LYS A 15 -1.01 -8.96 0.97
C LYS A 15 -1.83 -7.69 0.78
N THR A 16 -1.21 -6.52 0.93
CA THR A 16 -1.92 -5.25 0.71
C THR A 16 -2.27 -5.05 -0.76
N LEU A 17 -1.32 -5.24 -1.69
CA LEU A 17 -1.54 -5.03 -3.12
C LEU A 17 -2.41 -6.12 -3.77
N ASP A 18 -2.28 -7.38 -3.34
CA ASP A 18 -2.98 -8.54 -3.92
C ASP A 18 -4.35 -8.81 -3.26
N SER A 19 -4.80 -7.94 -2.35
CA SER A 19 -6.09 -8.09 -1.64
C SER A 19 -7.33 -7.68 -2.45
N GLY A 20 -7.17 -7.29 -3.71
CA GLY A 20 -8.27 -6.81 -4.56
C GLY A 20 -8.73 -5.38 -4.25
N GLN A 21 -7.98 -4.63 -3.44
CA GLN A 21 -8.25 -3.21 -3.16
C GLN A 21 -7.86 -2.29 -4.32
N VAL A 22 -6.82 -2.67 -5.06
CA VAL A 22 -6.21 -1.93 -6.17
C VAL A 22 -5.85 -2.90 -7.28
N PHE A 23 -5.82 -2.43 -8.53
CA PHE A 23 -5.78 -3.33 -9.70
C PHE A 23 -4.67 -2.98 -10.71
N HIS A 24 -4.00 -1.84 -10.55
CA HIS A 24 -2.97 -1.37 -11.49
C HIS A 24 -1.55 -1.72 -11.07
N TRP A 25 -1.36 -2.34 -9.91
CA TRP A 25 -0.04 -2.77 -9.45
C TRP A 25 0.35 -4.07 -10.15
N GLN A 26 1.57 -4.10 -10.69
CA GLN A 26 2.09 -5.26 -11.39
C GLN A 26 3.36 -5.77 -10.70
N LYS A 27 3.41 -7.06 -10.42
CA LYS A 27 4.61 -7.70 -9.86
C LYS A 27 5.71 -7.79 -10.92
N VAL A 28 6.86 -7.21 -10.63
CA VAL A 28 8.05 -7.21 -11.50
C VAL A 28 9.30 -7.52 -10.68
N GLY A 29 9.89 -8.69 -10.95
CA GLY A 29 11.00 -9.21 -10.16
C GLY A 29 10.60 -9.39 -8.69
N ASN A 30 11.33 -8.74 -7.79
CA ASN A 30 11.13 -8.85 -6.34
C ASN A 30 10.16 -7.79 -5.77
N GLY A 31 9.51 -6.99 -6.63
CA GLY A 31 8.70 -5.86 -6.19
C GLY A 31 7.51 -5.63 -7.10
N PHE A 32 6.91 -4.45 -6.93
CA PHE A 32 5.73 -4.04 -7.67
C PHE A 32 5.98 -2.70 -8.36
N VAL A 33 5.54 -2.58 -9.59
CA VAL A 33 5.48 -1.33 -10.34
C VAL A 33 4.04 -0.84 -10.40
N GLY A 34 3.84 0.46 -10.23
CA GLY A 34 2.53 1.07 -10.28
C GLY A 34 2.62 2.58 -10.13
N THR A 35 1.49 3.20 -9.83
CA THR A 35 1.39 4.64 -9.64
C THR A 35 0.72 5.00 -8.32
N ILE A 36 1.19 6.07 -7.69
CA ILE A 36 0.50 6.73 -6.57
C ILE A 36 0.07 8.11 -7.05
N GLY A 37 -1.20 8.25 -7.46
CA GLY A 37 -1.62 9.38 -8.28
C GLY A 37 -0.83 9.39 -9.60
N ASP A 38 -0.23 10.54 -9.94
CA ASP A 38 0.59 10.67 -11.17
C ASP A 38 2.06 10.25 -10.98
N LEU A 39 2.42 9.69 -9.82
CA LEU A 39 3.81 9.34 -9.49
C LEU A 39 4.09 7.87 -9.84
N PRO A 40 4.89 7.58 -10.88
CA PRO A 40 5.35 6.22 -11.14
C PRO A 40 6.35 5.78 -10.08
N VAL A 41 6.08 4.63 -9.48
CA VAL A 41 6.85 4.06 -8.38
C VAL A 41 7.13 2.59 -8.61
N TYR A 42 8.31 2.18 -8.19
CA TYR A 42 8.65 0.78 -7.98
C TYR A 42 8.88 0.57 -6.48
N VAL A 43 8.17 -0.37 -5.89
CA VAL A 43 8.19 -0.63 -4.45
C VAL A 43 8.63 -2.06 -4.17
N THR A 44 9.51 -2.22 -3.20
CA THR A 44 9.95 -3.50 -2.66
C THR A 44 9.92 -3.42 -1.14
N GLN A 45 9.63 -4.54 -0.48
CA GLN A 45 9.70 -4.63 0.96
C GLN A 45 10.80 -5.60 1.37
N GLU A 46 11.59 -5.19 2.35
CA GLU A 46 12.56 -6.02 3.06
C GLU A 46 12.30 -5.84 4.56
N ASP A 47 11.82 -6.89 5.23
CA ASP A 47 11.39 -6.85 6.62
C ASP A 47 10.44 -5.67 6.90
N ASP A 48 10.74 -4.85 7.91
CA ASP A 48 9.99 -3.66 8.29
C ASP A 48 10.37 -2.39 7.48
N VAL A 49 10.96 -2.56 6.29
CA VAL A 49 11.40 -1.44 5.45
C VAL A 49 10.78 -1.52 4.07
N LEU A 50 9.97 -0.52 3.75
CA LEU A 50 9.47 -0.26 2.41
C LEU A 50 10.47 0.60 1.64
N LYS A 51 11.08 0.02 0.60
CA LYS A 51 11.96 0.71 -0.33
C LYS A 51 11.16 1.17 -1.54
N VAL A 52 11.25 2.46 -1.85
CA VAL A 52 10.54 3.05 -3.01
C VAL A 52 11.52 3.73 -3.94
N ARG A 53 11.46 3.35 -5.21
CA ARG A 53 12.18 3.99 -6.30
C ARG A 53 11.17 4.78 -7.13
N CYS A 54 11.38 6.09 -7.25
CA CYS A 54 10.55 6.94 -8.10
C CYS A 54 11.23 7.26 -9.43
N GLY A 55 10.42 7.34 -10.49
CA GLY A 55 10.80 7.90 -11.78
C GLY A 55 11.08 9.41 -11.73
N ALA A 56 11.28 10.03 -12.89
CA ALA A 56 11.48 11.48 -12.99
C ALA A 56 10.28 12.25 -12.41
N THR A 57 10.55 13.43 -11.85
CA THR A 57 9.56 14.28 -11.20
C THR A 57 8.36 14.52 -12.13
N PRO A 58 7.11 14.33 -11.68
CA PRO A 58 5.95 14.70 -12.49
C PRO A 58 6.02 16.18 -12.89
N ALA A 59 5.35 16.56 -13.99
CA ALA A 59 5.30 17.93 -14.51
C ALA A 59 4.86 18.98 -13.46
N ARG A 60 4.26 18.53 -12.36
CA ARG A 60 3.89 19.31 -11.18
C ARG A 60 4.66 18.81 -9.97
N SER A 61 5.39 19.69 -9.30
CA SER A 61 6.02 19.36 -8.02
C SER A 61 4.96 18.95 -6.99
N PRO A 62 5.09 17.78 -6.34
CA PRO A 62 4.13 17.35 -5.34
C PRO A 62 4.12 18.35 -4.16
N ARG A 63 2.92 18.65 -3.64
CA ARG A 63 2.73 19.54 -2.48
C ARG A 63 3.31 18.98 -1.17
N ARG A 64 3.62 17.69 -1.14
CA ARG A 64 4.15 16.95 0.03
C ARG A 64 5.43 16.21 -0.35
N PRO A 65 6.35 16.01 0.61
CA PRO A 65 7.52 15.16 0.39
C PRO A 65 7.11 13.73 -0.01
N LEU A 66 7.87 13.11 -0.92
CA LEU A 66 7.61 11.76 -1.42
C LEU A 66 7.40 10.70 -0.31
N PRO A 67 8.22 10.64 0.77
CA PRO A 67 7.99 9.68 1.85
C PRO A 67 6.63 9.83 2.52
N ARG A 68 6.13 11.08 2.67
CA ARG A 68 4.79 11.33 3.23
C ARG A 68 3.67 10.92 2.29
N ILE A 69 3.87 11.02 0.98
CA ILE A 69 2.88 10.57 -0.01
C ILE A 69 2.74 9.05 0.05
N VAL A 70 3.88 8.34 0.02
CA VAL A 70 3.91 6.88 0.08
C VAL A 70 3.34 6.37 1.41
N ALA A 71 3.80 6.91 2.55
CA ALA A 71 3.30 6.49 3.85
C ALA A 71 1.78 6.73 4.00
N HIS A 72 1.27 7.84 3.45
CA HIS A 72 -0.15 8.13 3.47
C HIS A 72 -0.96 7.17 2.57
N TYR A 73 -0.46 6.85 1.37
CA TYR A 73 -1.11 5.95 0.43
C TYR A 73 -1.26 4.53 1.01
N PHE A 74 -0.21 3.97 1.61
CA PHE A 74 -0.23 2.66 2.25
C PHE A 74 -0.79 2.67 3.69
N ALA A 75 -1.32 3.82 4.15
CA ALA A 75 -1.85 4.01 5.50
C ALA A 75 -0.90 3.52 6.62
N LEU A 76 0.40 3.80 6.48
CA LEU A 76 1.43 3.38 7.46
C LEU A 76 1.27 4.09 8.81
N ASP A 77 0.48 5.16 8.86
CA ASP A 77 0.12 5.89 10.08
C ASP A 77 -1.03 5.25 10.88
N HIS A 78 -1.73 4.25 10.32
CA HIS A 78 -2.78 3.56 11.08
C HIS A 78 -2.17 2.68 12.19
N PRO A 79 -2.72 2.72 13.41
CA PRO A 79 -2.32 1.83 14.50
C PRO A 79 -2.93 0.43 14.28
N LEU A 80 -2.37 -0.33 13.33
CA LEU A 80 -2.94 -1.60 12.87
C LEU A 80 -3.13 -2.60 14.03
N VAL A 81 -2.16 -2.68 14.94
CA VAL A 81 -2.23 -3.55 16.12
C VAL A 81 -3.41 -3.18 17.03
N GLU A 82 -3.64 -1.88 17.27
CA GLU A 82 -4.78 -1.42 18.07
C GLU A 82 -6.11 -1.72 17.39
N ILE A 83 -6.19 -1.55 16.07
CA ILE A 83 -7.39 -1.87 15.29
C ILE A 83 -7.69 -3.38 15.37
N CYS A 84 -6.69 -4.23 15.15
CA CYS A 84 -6.86 -5.68 15.22
C CYS A 84 -7.22 -6.14 16.64
N ALA A 85 -6.73 -5.47 17.69
CA ALA A 85 -7.11 -5.76 19.07
C ALA A 85 -8.58 -5.46 19.39
N THR A 86 -9.30 -4.72 18.54
CA THR A 86 -10.75 -4.50 18.69
C THR A 86 -11.60 -5.61 18.10
N PHE A 87 -11.01 -6.57 17.38
CA PHE A 87 -11.75 -7.66 16.77
C PHE A 87 -12.26 -8.64 17.83
N PRO A 88 -13.37 -9.36 17.56
CA PRO A 88 -13.87 -10.38 18.48
C PRO A 88 -12.81 -11.43 18.80
N ASP A 89 -12.79 -11.87 20.05
CA ASP A 89 -11.95 -12.99 20.49
C ASP A 89 -12.65 -14.31 20.09
N ASP A 90 -12.55 -14.65 18.81
CA ASP A 90 -13.03 -15.92 18.26
C ASP A 90 -11.99 -16.58 17.34
N PRO A 91 -11.96 -17.93 17.28
CA PRO A 91 -10.93 -18.64 16.53
C PRO A 91 -10.87 -18.32 15.04
N ILE A 92 -12.00 -17.94 14.43
CA ILE A 92 -12.07 -17.63 12.99
C ILE A 92 -11.42 -16.27 12.75
N MET A 93 -11.76 -15.28 13.57
CA MET A 93 -11.17 -13.94 13.49
C MET A 93 -9.67 -13.96 13.83
N THR A 94 -9.24 -14.75 14.82
CA THR A 94 -7.80 -14.94 15.10
C THR A 94 -7.07 -15.54 13.90
N ALA A 95 -7.61 -16.62 13.33
CA ALA A 95 -7.00 -17.28 12.17
C ALA A 95 -6.93 -16.34 10.95
N ALA A 96 -7.98 -15.56 10.70
CA ALA A 96 -8.01 -14.56 9.64
C ALA A 96 -6.99 -13.43 9.89
N GLY A 97 -6.87 -12.95 11.13
CA GLY A 97 -5.90 -11.93 11.53
C GLY A 97 -4.46 -12.38 11.36
N ASP A 98 -4.15 -13.63 11.72
CA ASP A 98 -2.82 -14.21 11.53
C ASP A 98 -2.48 -14.41 10.05
N PHE A 99 -3.43 -14.92 9.26
CA PHE A 99 -3.25 -15.08 7.82
C PHE A 99 -3.06 -13.73 7.11
N CYS A 100 -3.85 -12.72 7.47
CA CYS A 100 -3.83 -11.39 6.88
C CYS A 100 -2.86 -10.42 7.55
N ARG A 101 -1.95 -10.89 8.42
CA ARG A 101 -1.04 -10.01 9.17
C ARG A 101 -0.26 -9.08 8.23
N GLY A 102 -0.28 -7.78 8.55
CA GLY A 102 0.37 -6.71 7.79
C GLY A 102 -0.46 -6.15 6.62
N LEU A 103 -1.63 -6.72 6.30
CA LEU A 103 -2.54 -6.14 5.32
C LEU A 103 -3.05 -4.78 5.80
N ARG A 104 -2.91 -3.77 4.95
CA ARG A 104 -3.43 -2.42 5.21
C ARG A 104 -4.46 -2.00 4.17
N ILE A 105 -5.34 -1.08 4.57
CA ILE A 105 -6.33 -0.49 3.66
C ILE A 105 -5.71 0.72 2.95
N ILE A 106 -5.64 0.66 1.62
CA ILE A 106 -5.00 1.70 0.79
C ILE A 106 -5.88 2.96 0.74
N ARG A 107 -5.24 4.14 0.85
CA ARG A 107 -5.89 5.44 0.62
C ARG A 107 -5.81 5.83 -0.86
N GLN A 108 -6.60 5.15 -1.67
CA GLN A 108 -6.64 5.35 -3.13
C GLN A 108 -7.27 6.71 -3.48
N PRO A 109 -6.81 7.40 -4.54
CA PRO A 109 -7.52 8.57 -5.07
C PRO A 109 -8.99 8.24 -5.37
N LYS A 110 -9.91 9.10 -4.91
CA LYS A 110 -11.36 8.84 -4.98
C LYS A 110 -11.85 8.51 -6.40
N TRP A 111 -11.33 9.21 -7.40
CA TRP A 111 -11.70 8.97 -8.79
C TRP A 111 -11.20 7.62 -9.31
N GLU A 112 -9.94 7.28 -9.02
CA GLU A 112 -9.34 6.00 -9.39
C GLU A 112 -10.14 4.84 -8.77
N CYS A 113 -10.41 4.93 -7.46
CA CYS A 113 -11.24 3.97 -6.73
C CYS A 113 -12.63 3.79 -7.38
N LEU A 114 -13.34 4.90 -7.59
CA LEU A 114 -14.67 4.86 -8.21
C LEU A 114 -14.63 4.21 -9.59
N ALA A 115 -13.72 4.65 -10.46
CA ALA A 115 -13.62 4.14 -11.81
C ALA A 115 -13.31 2.64 -11.81
N THR A 116 -12.34 2.19 -11.02
CA THR A 116 -11.95 0.77 -11.04
C THR A 116 -13.04 -0.15 -10.50
N PHE A 117 -13.75 0.25 -9.44
CA PHE A 117 -14.84 -0.57 -8.90
C PHE A 117 -16.13 -0.54 -9.75
N ILE A 118 -16.33 0.47 -10.61
CA ILE A 118 -17.37 0.41 -11.65
C ILE A 118 -17.09 -0.74 -12.64
N PHE A 119 -15.82 -1.03 -12.93
CA PHE A 119 -15.40 -2.08 -13.86
C PHE A 119 -15.07 -3.42 -13.20
N SER A 120 -15.15 -3.54 -11.87
CA SER A 120 -14.68 -4.75 -11.16
C SER A 120 -15.64 -5.94 -11.22
N SER A 121 -16.91 -5.72 -11.61
CA SER A 121 -17.90 -6.79 -11.75
C SER A 121 -17.95 -7.42 -13.14
N MET A 122 -17.17 -6.89 -14.09
CA MET A 122 -17.02 -7.41 -15.46
C MET A 122 -15.80 -8.32 -15.54
#